data_AF-A0A358M3W2-F1
#
_entry.id   AF-A0A358M3W2-F1
#
_cell.length_a   1.000
_cell.length_b   1.000
_cell.length_c   1.000
_cell.angle_alpha   90.00
_cell.angle_beta   90.00
_cell.angle_gamma   90.00
#
_symmetry.space_group_name_H-M   'P 1'
#
loop_
_entity.id
_entity.type
_entity.pdbx_description
1 polymer ?
#
loop_
_entity_poly.entity_id
_entity_poly.type
_entity_poly.pdbx_seq_one_letter_code
_entity_poly.pdbx_strand_id
1 'polypeptide(L)'
;QNKISAAIDNTSKIFPPCATVACQGVEGAYSQHACEKLFHIPRIVYFNNFASIFSSIDKGMCDYGVLPIENSTAGSVKQIYDLMMYYNFYIVRSVRVKVDHNLL
;
A
#
# COMPACT_ATOMS: atom_id res chain seq x y z
N GLN A 1 7.00 26.19 -3.29
CA GLN A 1 7.41 25.57 -4.57
C GLN A 1 8.62 24.61 -4.47
N ASN A 2 9.19 24.27 -3.29
CA ASN A 2 10.45 23.51 -3.19
C ASN A 2 10.39 22.01 -2.82
N LYS A 3 9.25 21.45 -2.40
CA LYS A 3 9.22 20.06 -1.88
C LYS A 3 9.27 18.99 -2.99
N ILE A 4 8.63 19.24 -4.13
CA ILE A 4 8.54 18.25 -5.22
C ILE A 4 9.91 18.08 -5.90
N SER A 5 10.60 19.17 -6.26
CA SER A 5 11.94 19.08 -6.86
C SER A 5 12.94 18.40 -5.92
N ALA A 6 12.95 18.76 -4.63
CA ALA A 6 13.82 18.11 -3.65
C ALA A 6 13.53 16.61 -3.49
N ALA A 7 12.27 16.17 -3.59
CA ALA A 7 11.94 14.75 -3.56
C ALA A 7 12.43 14.01 -4.82
N ILE A 8 12.35 14.64 -5.99
CA ILE A 8 12.84 14.07 -7.25
C ILE A 8 14.37 13.88 -7.19
N ASP A 9 15.09 14.85 -6.65
CA ASP A 9 16.56 14.83 -6.61
C ASP A 9 17.11 13.84 -5.56
N ASN A 10 16.42 13.69 -4.42
CA ASN A 10 16.89 12.87 -3.29
C ASN A 10 16.31 11.44 -3.27
N THR A 11 15.29 11.14 -4.08
CA THR A 11 14.72 9.78 -4.13
C THR A 11 15.41 8.97 -5.21
N SER A 12 15.88 7.76 -4.85
CA SER A 12 16.38 6.82 -5.85
C SER A 12 15.36 6.62 -6.96
N LYS A 13 15.80 6.69 -8.22
CA LYS A 13 14.94 6.47 -9.39
C LYS A 13 14.38 5.04 -9.46
N ILE A 14 14.99 4.12 -8.72
CA ILE A 14 14.64 2.70 -8.71
C ILE A 14 13.79 2.42 -7.48
N PHE A 15 12.58 1.89 -7.71
CA PHE A 15 11.70 1.43 -6.65
C PHE A 15 12.30 0.19 -5.98
N PRO A 16 12.32 0.10 -4.64
CA PRO A 16 13.00 -0.99 -3.95
C PRO A 16 12.40 -2.36 -4.32
N PRO A 17 13.23 -3.35 -4.69
CA PRO A 17 12.75 -4.68 -5.03
C PRO A 17 12.32 -5.48 -3.79
N CYS A 18 12.91 -5.19 -2.62
CA CYS A 18 12.66 -5.83 -1.35
C CYS A 18 12.16 -4.79 -0.35
N ALA A 19 11.07 -5.10 0.36
CA ALA A 19 10.53 -4.22 1.40
C ALA A 19 9.66 -4.99 2.39
N THR A 20 9.53 -4.45 3.61
CA THR A 20 8.51 -4.87 4.57
C THR A 20 7.22 -4.14 4.27
N VAL A 21 6.16 -4.88 3.92
CA VAL A 21 4.93 -4.32 3.37
C VAL A 21 3.76 -4.69 4.26
N ALA A 22 3.06 -3.67 4.77
CA ALA A 22 1.83 -3.84 5.51
C ALA A 22 0.62 -3.91 4.57
N CYS A 23 -0.25 -4.89 4.75
CA CYS A 23 -1.50 -4.97 3.99
C CYS A 23 -2.65 -5.47 4.86
N GLN A 24 -3.89 -5.22 4.41
CA GLN A 24 -5.08 -5.65 5.13
C GLN A 24 -5.47 -7.06 4.72
N GLY A 25 -5.89 -7.87 5.70
CA GLY A 25 -6.42 -9.21 5.47
C GLY A 25 -5.52 -10.30 6.03
N VAL A 26 -5.43 -11.42 5.32
CA VAL A 26 -4.67 -12.61 5.69
C VAL A 26 -3.96 -13.17 4.45
N GLU A 27 -3.14 -14.21 4.67
CA GLU A 27 -2.51 -14.95 3.58
C GLU A 27 -3.55 -15.48 2.58
N GLY A 28 -3.25 -15.37 1.28
CA GLY A 28 -4.13 -15.74 0.17
C GLY A 28 -5.13 -14.65 -0.26
N ALA A 29 -5.25 -13.54 0.48
CA ALA A 29 -6.12 -12.44 0.06
C ALA A 29 -5.58 -11.68 -1.17
N TYR A 30 -6.46 -10.99 -1.91
CA TYR A 30 -6.04 -10.15 -3.04
C TYR A 30 -5.02 -9.07 -2.65
N SER A 31 -5.04 -8.59 -1.41
CA SER A 31 -4.04 -7.66 -0.87
C SER A 31 -2.63 -8.25 -0.89
N GLN A 32 -2.45 -9.54 -0.58
CA GLN A 32 -1.16 -10.23 -0.70
C GLN A 32 -0.73 -10.26 -2.17
N HIS A 33 -1.62 -10.65 -3.07
CA HIS A 33 -1.32 -10.70 -4.50
C HIS A 33 -0.94 -9.32 -5.07
N ALA A 34 -1.54 -8.24 -4.55
CA ALA A 34 -1.13 -6.88 -4.89
C ALA A 34 0.30 -6.56 -4.40
N CYS A 35 0.67 -7.01 -3.19
CA CYS A 35 2.02 -6.85 -2.66
C CYS A 35 3.06 -7.57 -3.54
N GLU A 36 2.79 -8.83 -3.89
CA GLU A 36 3.66 -9.67 -4.74
C GLU A 36 3.80 -9.13 -6.17
N LYS A 37 2.80 -8.41 -6.67
CA LYS A 37 2.89 -7.72 -7.97
C LYS A 37 3.70 -6.42 -7.91
N LEU A 38 3.74 -5.76 -6.76
CA LEU A 38 4.43 -4.48 -6.59
C LEU A 38 5.92 -4.64 -6.24
N PHE A 39 6.27 -5.71 -5.52
CA PHE A 39 7.61 -5.96 -5.02
C PHE A 39 8.08 -7.35 -5.48
N HIS A 40 9.36 -7.47 -5.82
CA HIS A 40 9.93 -8.76 -6.19
C HIS A 40 10.11 -9.69 -4.98
N ILE A 41 10.45 -9.14 -3.81
CA ILE A 41 10.70 -9.90 -2.58
C ILE A 41 10.03 -9.19 -1.39
N PRO A 42 8.68 -9.22 -1.28
CA PRO A 42 7.97 -8.58 -0.18
C PRO A 42 8.05 -9.42 1.11
N ARG A 43 8.32 -8.77 2.24
CA ARG A 43 8.05 -9.32 3.57
C ARG A 43 6.70 -8.78 4.05
N ILE A 44 5.65 -9.56 3.90
CA ILE A 44 4.27 -9.10 4.12
C ILE A 44 3.89 -9.21 5.60
N VAL A 45 3.29 -8.15 6.13
CA VAL A 45 2.72 -8.09 7.47
C VAL A 45 1.22 -7.79 7.36
N TYR A 46 0.41 -8.66 7.97
CA TYR A 46 -1.03 -8.60 7.87
C TYR A 46 -1.66 -7.82 9.02
N PHE A 47 -2.63 -6.97 8.71
CA PHE A 47 -3.40 -6.19 9.68
C PHE A 47 -4.90 -6.33 9.45
N ASN A 48 -5.67 -6.18 10.53
CA ASN A 48 -7.13 -6.30 10.48
C ASN A 48 -7.83 -5.03 9.99
N ASN A 49 -7.19 -3.86 10.14
CA ASN A 49 -7.77 -2.57 9.79
C ASN A 49 -6.73 -1.63 9.16
N PHE A 50 -7.20 -0.62 8.42
CA PHE A 50 -6.33 0.33 7.73
C PHE A 50 -5.53 1.20 8.70
N ALA A 51 -6.12 1.67 9.80
CA ALA A 51 -5.41 2.54 10.76
C ALA A 51 -4.14 1.88 11.34
N SER A 52 -4.17 0.56 11.56
CA SER A 52 -3.00 -0.21 12.00
C SER A 52 -1.90 -0.25 10.94
N ILE A 53 -2.25 -0.31 9.65
CA ILE A 53 -1.27 -0.22 8.55
C ILE A 53 -0.55 1.12 8.60
N PHE A 54 -1.30 2.23 8.64
CA PHE A 54 -0.72 3.57 8.73
C PHE A 54 0.17 3.72 9.97
N SER A 55 -0.33 3.31 11.14
CA SER A 55 0.46 3.38 12.38
C SER A 55 1.72 2.51 12.34
N SER A 56 1.70 1.37 11.64
CA SER A 56 2.89 0.51 11.53
C SER A 56 4.01 1.16 10.72
N ILE A 57 3.65 1.89 9.67
CA ILE A 57 4.60 2.59 8.80
C ILE A 57 5.11 3.85 9.52
N ASP A 58 4.23 4.60 10.17
CA ASP A 58 4.58 5.78 10.96
C ASP A 58 5.57 5.45 12.09
N LYS A 59 5.44 4.28 12.70
CA LYS A 59 6.37 3.76 13.73
C LYS A 59 7.64 3.11 13.17
N GLY A 60 7.81 3.06 11.84
CA GLY A 60 8.97 2.45 11.19
C GLY A 60 9.02 0.92 11.27
N MET A 61 7.89 0.25 11.55
CA MET A 61 7.80 -1.22 11.55
C MET A 61 7.63 -1.79 10.16
N CYS A 62 7.11 -1.00 9.22
CA CYS A 62 6.91 -1.38 7.82
C CYS A 62 7.36 -0.23 6.92
N ASP A 63 7.91 -0.56 5.75
CA ASP A 63 8.42 0.42 4.78
C ASP A 63 7.29 0.98 3.91
N TYR A 64 6.31 0.14 3.56
CA TYR A 64 5.19 0.49 2.68
C TYR A 64 3.87 -0.10 3.14
N GLY A 65 2.78 0.54 2.71
CA GLY A 65 1.42 0.03 2.86
C GLY A 65 0.78 -0.23 1.51
N VAL A 66 0.16 -1.40 1.33
CA VAL A 66 -0.64 -1.72 0.15
C VAL A 66 -2.11 -1.71 0.54
N LEU A 67 -2.86 -0.78 -0.08
CA LEU A 67 -4.23 -0.43 0.29
C LEU A 67 -5.12 -0.39 -0.97
N PRO A 68 -6.36 -0.87 -0.90
CA PRO A 68 -7.31 -0.76 -2.00
C PRO A 68 -7.87 0.67 -2.07
N ILE A 69 -7.37 1.48 -3.00
CA ILE A 69 -7.80 2.88 -3.17
C ILE A 69 -9.15 2.98 -3.90
N GLU A 70 -9.40 2.09 -4.84
CA GLU A 70 -10.57 2.09 -5.72
C GLU A 70 -11.04 0.66 -5.99
N ASN A 71 -12.30 0.37 -5.70
CA ASN A 71 -12.95 -0.89 -6.06
C ASN A 71 -14.04 -0.61 -7.12
N SER A 72 -14.01 -1.32 -8.24
CA SER A 72 -14.97 -1.11 -9.34
C SER A 72 -16.43 -1.37 -8.94
N THR A 73 -16.68 -2.23 -7.95
CA THR A 73 -18.02 -2.58 -7.48
C THR A 73 -18.53 -1.67 -6.36
N ALA A 74 -17.63 -1.25 -5.45
CA ALA A 74 -18.00 -0.56 -4.20
C ALA A 74 -17.54 0.92 -4.16
N GLY A 75 -16.87 1.40 -5.20
CA GLY A 75 -16.35 2.76 -5.30
C GLY A 75 -15.02 2.96 -4.58
N SER A 76 -14.62 4.23 -4.45
CA SER A 76 -13.39 4.65 -3.76
C SER A 76 -13.50 4.48 -2.25
N VAL A 77 -12.42 4.05 -1.61
CA VAL A 77 -12.41 3.81 -0.16
C VAL A 77 -12.07 5.12 0.56
N LYS A 78 -13.08 5.96 0.79
CA LYS A 78 -12.93 7.29 1.41
C LYS A 78 -12.08 7.27 2.69
N GLN A 79 -12.28 6.26 3.54
CA GLN A 79 -11.54 6.09 4.78
C GLN A 79 -10.01 6.06 4.58
N ILE A 80 -9.52 5.49 3.48
CA ILE A 80 -8.09 5.45 3.19
C ILE A 80 -7.56 6.85 2.87
N TYR A 81 -8.31 7.63 2.08
CA TYR A 81 -7.93 9.02 1.79
C TYR A 81 -7.89 9.88 3.05
N ASP A 82 -8.88 9.75 3.93
CA ASP A 82 -8.91 10.47 5.21
C ASP A 82 -7.68 10.12 6.07
N LEU A 83 -7.32 8.82 6.15
CA LEU A 83 -6.13 8.37 6.87
C LEU A 83 -4.82 8.85 6.22
N MET A 84 -4.73 8.86 4.89
CA MET A 84 -3.56 9.39 4.18
C MET A 84 -3.32 10.87 4.50
N MET A 85 -4.39 11.67 4.53
CA MET A 85 -4.29 13.08 4.92
C MET A 85 -3.85 13.24 6.37
N TYR A 86 -4.40 12.43 7.29
CA TYR A 86 -4.05 12.49 8.70
C TYR A 86 -2.58 12.12 8.97
N TYR A 87 -2.08 11.05 8.36
CA TYR A 87 -0.70 10.58 8.54
C TYR A 87 0.32 11.23 7.60
N ASN A 88 -0.10 12.12 6.69
CA ASN A 88 0.76 12.71 5.63
C ASN A 88 1.42 11.66 4.72
N PHE A 89 0.65 10.65 4.29
CA PHE A 89 1.13 9.58 3.41
C PHE A 89 0.85 9.90 1.94
N TYR A 90 1.72 9.39 1.07
CA TYR A 90 1.69 9.63 -0.37
C TYR A 90 1.71 8.32 -1.16
N ILE A 91 1.01 8.30 -2.30
CA ILE A 91 1.02 7.14 -3.21
C ILE A 91 2.30 7.20 -4.04
N VAL A 92 3.10 6.15 -3.97
CA VAL A 92 4.35 6.02 -4.73
C VAL A 92 4.24 5.05 -5.92
N ARG A 93 3.28 4.13 -5.87
CA ARG A 93 2.99 3.12 -6.90
C ARG A 93 1.52 2.73 -6.86
N SER A 94 1.01 2.23 -7.98
CA SER A 94 -0.32 1.63 -8.08
C SER A 94 -0.26 0.35 -8.91
N VAL A 95 -1.16 -0.58 -8.61
CA VAL A 95 -1.35 -1.82 -9.36
C VAL A 95 -2.85 -2.08 -9.48
N ARG A 96 -3.27 -2.66 -10.61
CA ARG A 96 -4.62 -3.18 -10.77
C ARG A 96 -4.60 -4.69 -10.59
N VAL A 97 -5.36 -5.19 -9.62
CA VAL A 97 -5.56 -6.62 -9.40
C VAL A 97 -6.95 -7.00 -9.89
N LYS A 98 -7.00 -7.98 -10.79
CA LYS A 98 -8.27 -8.56 -11.22
C LYS A 98 -8.79 -9.46 -10.10
N VAL A 99 -9.99 -9.15 -9.61
CA VAL A 99 -10.69 -9.92 -8.58
C VAL A 99 -11.65 -10.87 -9.27
N ASP A 100 -11.22 -12.10 -9.49
CA ASP A 100 -12.07 -13.17 -10.01
C ASP A 100 -12.72 -13.92 -8.84
N HIS A 101 -14.03 -13.72 -8.64
CA HIS A 101 -14.78 -14.46 -7.63
C HIS A 101 -14.93 -15.91 -8.10
N ASN A 102 -14.15 -16.83 -7.53
CA ASN A 102 -14.40 -18.26 -7.70
C ASN A 102 -15.42 -18.69 -6.65
N LEU A 103 -16.56 -19.25 -7.10
CA LEU A 103 -17.33 -20.14 -6.25
C LEU A 103 -16.52 -21.45 -6.13
N LEU A 104 -16.19 -21.84 -4.91
CA LEU A 104 -15.68 -23.18 -4.58
C LEU A 104 -16.85 -24.06 -4.15
#